data_AF-A0A0T5ZKT1-F1
#
_entry.id   AF-A0A0T5ZKT1-F1
#
_cell.length_a   1.000
_cell.length_b   1.000
_cell.length_c   1.000
_cell.angle_alpha   90.00
_cell.angle_beta   90.00
_cell.angle_gamma   90.00
#
_symmetry.space_group_name_H-M   'P 1'
#
loop_
_entity.id
_entity.type
_entity.pdbx_description
1 polymer ?
#
loop_
_entity_poly.entity_id
_entity_poly.type
_entity_poly.pdbx_seq_one_letter_code
_entity_poly.pdbx_strand_id
1 'polypeptide(L)'
;MAHSGRDRFASLVRALQAGRELPVGRVRGIRYEWHPIAWRLVRLAIVVVAVWAVARVGANVVRDNTTDTWTGPDASVQSGQRLADCPTVNVLHDEAYPTWVRFGGVVYRLAGARRPVAAPTPENGYRQTGYTLGPLMLLTIENTPAGLARDTLLIYDGRSLAGELYLREPDCR
;
A
#
# COMPACT_ATOMS: atom_id res chain seq x y z
N MET A 1 -54.39 -32.30 66.03
CA MET A 1 -54.74 -31.28 65.01
C MET A 1 -54.74 -29.93 65.72
N ALA A 2 -54.05 -28.86 65.34
CA ALA A 2 -53.28 -28.54 64.15
C ALA A 2 -52.09 -27.65 64.58
N HIS A 3 -50.88 -28.05 64.20
CA HIS A 3 -49.65 -27.26 64.33
C HIS A 3 -49.34 -26.72 62.93
N SER A 4 -49.88 -25.55 62.59
CA SER A 4 -49.62 -24.93 61.27
C SER A 4 -50.23 -23.53 61.25
N GLY A 5 -49.40 -22.48 61.34
CA GLY A 5 -49.90 -21.15 60.97
C GLY A 5 -48.99 -19.95 61.26
N ARG A 6 -48.15 -19.99 62.30
CA ARG A 6 -47.39 -18.79 62.72
C ARG A 6 -45.98 -18.65 62.14
N ASP A 7 -45.31 -19.76 61.79
CA ASP A 7 -43.89 -19.68 61.40
C ASP A 7 -43.65 -19.26 59.95
N ARG A 8 -44.64 -19.45 59.06
CA ARG A 8 -44.51 -19.11 57.63
C ARG A 8 -44.66 -17.62 57.35
N PHE A 9 -45.40 -16.88 58.19
CA PHE A 9 -45.50 -15.42 58.05
C PHE A 9 -44.27 -14.71 58.60
N ALA A 10 -43.62 -15.25 59.64
CA ALA A 10 -42.41 -14.67 60.19
C ALA A 10 -41.22 -14.74 59.22
N SER A 11 -41.09 -15.82 58.44
CA SER A 11 -40.06 -15.91 57.39
C SER A 11 -40.34 -14.99 56.20
N LEU A 12 -41.61 -14.80 55.84
CA LEU A 12 -42.03 -13.88 54.76
C LEU A 12 -41.84 -12.41 55.16
N VAL A 13 -42.15 -12.03 56.40
CA VAL A 13 -41.90 -10.67 56.93
C VAL A 13 -40.40 -10.42 57.09
N ARG A 14 -39.62 -11.43 57.47
CA ARG A 14 -38.15 -11.31 57.56
C ARG A 14 -37.50 -11.23 56.17
N ALA A 15 -38.05 -11.91 55.16
CA ALA A 15 -37.62 -11.78 53.76
C ALA A 15 -38.07 -10.44 53.13
N LEU A 16 -39.25 -9.93 53.49
CA LEU A 16 -39.74 -8.61 53.04
C LEU A 16 -39.02 -7.45 53.73
N GLN A 17 -38.62 -7.59 55.01
CA GLN A 17 -37.74 -6.62 55.68
C GLN A 17 -36.29 -6.69 55.18
N ALA A 18 -35.85 -7.84 54.65
CA ALA A 18 -34.58 -7.95 53.92
C ALA A 18 -34.64 -7.31 52.51
N GLY A 19 -35.84 -6.93 52.05
CA GLY A 19 -36.07 -6.13 50.85
C GLY A 19 -35.88 -4.63 51.03
N ARG A 20 -35.34 -4.17 52.17
CA ARG A 20 -34.85 -2.79 52.30
C ARG A 20 -33.65 -2.64 51.38
N GLU A 21 -33.93 -2.05 50.21
CA GLU A 21 -33.02 -1.33 49.33
C GLU A 21 -31.55 -1.47 49.77
N LEU A 22 -30.87 -2.48 49.23
CA LEU A 22 -29.42 -2.35 49.11
C LEU A 22 -29.25 -1.04 48.35
N PRO A 23 -28.64 0.02 48.93
CA PRO A 23 -28.30 1.16 48.12
C PRO A 23 -27.52 0.55 46.96
N VAL A 24 -27.99 0.78 45.74
CA VAL A 24 -27.17 0.55 44.56
C VAL A 24 -26.06 1.57 44.72
N GLY A 25 -25.07 1.20 45.54
CA GLY A 25 -23.86 1.95 45.76
C GLY A 25 -23.35 2.12 44.36
N ARG A 26 -23.42 3.36 43.88
CA ARG A 26 -23.03 3.74 42.53
C ARG A 26 -21.72 2.99 42.29
N VAL A 27 -21.74 1.94 41.45
CA VAL A 27 -20.52 1.19 41.15
C VAL A 27 -19.61 2.29 40.66
N ARG A 28 -18.59 2.62 41.46
CA ARG A 28 -17.65 3.69 41.13
C ARG A 28 -17.14 3.26 39.78
N GLY A 29 -17.61 3.94 38.73
CA GLY A 29 -17.30 3.55 37.36
C GLY A 29 -15.80 3.33 37.33
N ILE A 30 -15.36 2.16 36.88
CA ILE A 30 -13.95 1.80 36.84
C ILE A 30 -13.28 2.96 36.11
N ARG A 31 -12.64 3.83 36.90
CA ARG A 31 -11.85 4.92 36.34
C ARG A 31 -10.68 4.16 35.77
N TYR A 32 -10.64 4.07 34.44
CA TYR A 32 -9.42 3.76 33.72
C TYR A 32 -8.43 4.89 34.01
N GLU A 33 -7.84 4.88 35.20
CA GLU A 33 -6.66 5.65 35.52
C GLU A 33 -5.54 5.01 34.72
N TRP A 34 -5.33 5.55 33.52
CA TRP A 34 -4.21 5.18 32.70
C TRP A 34 -2.92 5.27 33.53
N HIS A 35 -2.18 4.16 33.60
CA HIS A 35 -0.87 4.19 34.24
C HIS A 35 -0.03 5.30 33.58
N PRO A 36 0.65 6.16 34.35
CA PRO A 36 1.42 7.28 33.79
C PRO A 36 2.52 6.82 32.81
N ILE A 37 2.99 5.58 32.96
CA ILE A 37 3.93 4.92 32.05
C ILE A 37 3.25 4.61 30.71
N ALA A 38 2.01 4.08 30.71
CA ALA A 38 1.27 3.80 29.49
C ALA A 38 1.03 5.08 28.66
N TRP A 39 0.74 6.20 29.33
CA TRP A 39 0.61 7.49 28.64
C TRP A 39 1.91 7.98 28.02
N ARG A 40 3.06 7.79 28.69
CA ARG A 40 4.38 8.10 28.11
C ARG A 40 4.67 7.24 26.89
N LEU A 41 4.35 5.94 26.94
CA LEU A 41 4.53 5.02 25.82
C LEU A 41 3.64 5.40 24.63
N VAL A 42 2.37 5.75 24.87
CA VAL A 42 1.45 6.21 23.82
C VAL A 42 1.98 7.49 23.16
N ARG A 43 2.46 8.47 23.95
CA ARG A 43 3.07 9.68 23.38
C ARG A 43 4.28 9.36 22.51
N LEU A 44 5.16 8.48 22.98
CA LEU A 44 6.33 8.08 22.21
C LEU A 44 5.91 7.38 20.91
N ALA A 45 4.94 6.48 20.96
CA ALA A 45 4.40 5.81 19.78
C ALA A 45 3.81 6.82 18.77
N ILE A 46 3.05 7.82 19.25
CA ILE A 46 2.52 8.90 18.40
C ILE A 46 3.65 9.68 17.73
N VAL A 47 4.71 10.03 18.48
CA VAL A 47 5.87 10.74 17.91
C VAL A 47 6.56 9.89 16.85
N VAL A 48 6.79 8.61 17.11
CA VAL A 48 7.41 7.69 16.15
C VAL A 48 6.57 7.57 14.88
N VAL A 49 5.25 7.42 15.00
CA VAL A 49 4.33 7.35 13.86
C VAL A 49 4.33 8.67 13.09
N ALA A 50 4.32 9.82 13.77
CA ALA A 50 4.35 11.13 13.13
C ALA A 50 5.65 11.36 12.35
N VAL A 51 6.80 11.02 12.95
CA VAL A 51 8.12 11.12 12.28
C VAL A 51 8.15 10.20 11.06
N TRP A 52 7.69 8.96 11.19
CA TRP A 52 7.63 8.02 10.07
C TRP A 52 6.73 8.51 8.94
N ALA A 53 5.55 9.04 9.27
CA ALA A 53 4.61 9.58 8.28
C ALA A 53 5.22 10.77 7.52
N VAL A 54 5.87 11.71 8.24
CA VAL A 54 6.55 12.85 7.61
C VAL A 54 7.68 12.39 6.70
N ALA A 55 8.51 11.44 7.16
CA ALA A 55 9.59 10.88 6.34
C ALA A 55 9.06 10.22 5.06
N ARG A 56 7.97 9.45 5.16
CA ARG A 56 7.37 8.75 4.02
C ARG A 56 6.73 9.71 3.03
N VAL A 57 6.00 10.73 3.51
CA VAL A 57 5.44 11.78 2.64
C VAL A 57 6.55 12.55 1.93
N GLY A 58 7.61 12.94 2.66
CA GLY A 58 8.76 13.62 2.07
C GLY A 58 9.45 12.79 0.98
N ALA A 59 9.67 11.49 1.24
CA ALA A 59 10.25 10.58 0.26
C ALA A 59 9.40 10.46 -1.02
N ASN A 60 8.07 10.34 -0.87
CA ASN A 60 7.17 10.27 -2.01
C ASN A 60 7.19 11.56 -2.84
N VAL A 61 7.20 12.73 -2.19
CA VAL A 61 7.28 14.03 -2.88
C VAL A 61 8.58 14.16 -3.67
N VAL A 62 9.71 13.75 -3.09
CA VAL A 62 10.99 13.76 -3.82
C VAL A 62 10.92 12.84 -5.03
N ARG A 63 10.42 11.61 -4.83
CA ARG A 63 10.33 10.60 -5.89
C ARG A 63 9.41 11.04 -7.03
N ASP A 64 8.27 11.64 -6.71
CA ASP A 64 7.32 12.17 -7.70
C ASP A 64 7.92 13.28 -8.56
N ASN A 65 8.84 14.05 -8.01
CA ASN A 65 9.51 15.15 -8.73
C ASN A 65 10.86 14.75 -9.34
N THR A 66 11.28 13.50 -9.17
CA THR A 66 12.56 13.01 -9.70
C THR A 66 12.35 12.34 -11.04
N THR A 67 13.22 12.67 -12.00
CA THR A 67 13.34 11.96 -13.27
C THR A 67 14.66 11.22 -13.29
N ASP A 68 14.59 9.91 -13.44
CA ASP A 68 15.76 9.05 -13.54
C ASP A 68 16.17 8.94 -15.01
N THR A 69 17.49 8.95 -15.26
CA THR A 69 18.06 8.69 -16.58
C THR A 69 18.67 7.30 -16.60
N TRP A 70 18.28 6.49 -17.58
CA TRP A 70 18.74 5.12 -17.70
C TRP A 70 20.15 5.07 -18.26
N THR A 71 20.95 4.15 -17.73
CA THR A 71 22.27 3.84 -18.27
C THR A 71 22.11 3.01 -19.53
N GLY A 72 22.71 3.44 -20.64
CA GLY A 72 22.64 2.74 -21.91
C GLY A 72 23.45 3.45 -23.01
N PRO A 73 23.22 3.12 -24.28
CA PRO A 73 24.04 3.59 -25.40
C PRO A 73 24.16 5.11 -25.56
N ASP A 74 23.11 5.87 -25.24
CA ASP A 74 23.02 7.31 -25.57
C ASP A 74 22.33 8.18 -24.50
N ALA A 75 22.06 7.64 -23.30
CA ALA A 75 21.36 8.32 -22.20
C ALA A 75 20.00 8.96 -22.57
N SER A 76 19.35 8.50 -23.65
CA SER A 76 18.09 9.08 -24.15
C SER A 76 16.85 8.64 -23.36
N VAL A 77 16.98 7.61 -22.52
CA VAL A 77 15.86 6.98 -21.85
C VAL A 77 15.69 7.56 -20.46
N GLN A 78 14.49 8.05 -20.18
CA GLN A 78 14.13 8.69 -18.92
C GLN A 78 12.91 8.01 -18.32
N SER A 79 12.76 8.06 -17.01
CA SER A 79 11.57 7.54 -16.32
C SER A 79 11.30 8.29 -15.03
N GLY A 80 10.11 8.11 -14.47
CA GLY A 80 9.76 8.70 -13.18
C GLY A 80 8.46 8.16 -12.62
N GLN A 81 7.98 8.78 -11.54
CA GLN A 81 6.71 8.44 -10.88
C GLN A 81 5.54 9.34 -11.26
N ARG A 82 5.84 10.57 -11.66
CA ARG A 82 4.84 11.53 -12.09
C ARG A 82 5.32 12.19 -13.38
N LEU A 83 4.41 12.42 -14.30
CA LEU A 83 4.66 13.25 -15.47
C LEU A 83 3.74 14.46 -15.41
N ALA A 84 4.35 15.66 -15.49
CA ALA A 84 3.60 16.90 -15.56
C ALA A 84 2.66 16.86 -16.76
N ASP A 85 1.44 17.38 -16.58
CA ASP A 85 0.45 17.50 -17.66
C ASP A 85 -0.02 16.17 -18.29
N CYS A 86 0.24 15.02 -17.64
CA CYS A 86 -0.22 13.70 -18.09
C CYS A 86 -0.99 12.96 -16.99
N PRO A 87 -2.31 13.22 -16.83
CA PRO A 87 -3.12 12.61 -15.77
C PRO A 87 -3.16 11.08 -15.83
N THR A 88 -3.13 10.51 -17.03
CA THR A 88 -3.26 9.06 -17.28
C THR A 88 -2.09 8.25 -16.71
N VAL A 89 -0.88 8.83 -16.68
CA VAL A 89 0.30 8.21 -16.04
C VAL A 89 0.17 8.22 -14.52
N ASN A 90 -0.43 9.25 -13.95
CA ASN A 90 -0.45 9.51 -12.51
C ASN A 90 -1.50 8.68 -11.76
N VAL A 91 -2.20 7.75 -12.44
CA VAL A 91 -3.27 6.92 -11.85
C VAL A 91 -2.71 5.74 -11.06
N LEU A 92 -1.62 5.15 -11.54
CA LEU A 92 -0.97 3.99 -10.92
C LEU A 92 0.28 4.45 -10.18
N HIS A 93 0.52 3.87 -9.00
CA HIS A 93 1.71 4.12 -8.21
C HIS A 93 2.38 2.79 -7.88
N ASP A 94 3.69 2.70 -8.10
CA ASP A 94 4.48 1.51 -7.79
C ASP A 94 5.80 1.92 -7.11
N GLU A 95 6.09 1.29 -5.97
CA GLU A 95 7.28 1.58 -5.17
C GLU A 95 8.56 0.99 -5.77
N ALA A 96 8.46 -0.04 -6.60
CA ALA A 96 9.60 -0.73 -7.21
C ALA A 96 9.85 -0.28 -8.65
N TYR A 97 8.80 0.06 -9.38
CA TYR A 97 8.86 0.41 -10.80
C TYR A 97 8.50 1.87 -11.07
N PRO A 98 9.06 2.52 -12.11
CA PRO A 98 8.57 3.81 -12.56
C PRO A 98 7.12 3.69 -13.06
N THR A 99 6.37 4.79 -13.08
CA THR A 99 5.00 4.80 -13.64
C THR A 99 5.00 5.19 -15.11
N TRP A 100 6.09 5.81 -15.57
CA TRP A 100 6.29 6.15 -16.98
C TRP A 100 7.74 5.99 -17.39
N VAL A 101 7.95 5.76 -18.69
CA VAL A 101 9.25 5.67 -19.35
C VAL A 101 9.16 6.41 -20.68
N ARG A 102 10.10 7.31 -20.94
CA ARG A 102 10.30 7.93 -22.26
C ARG A 102 11.41 7.18 -22.99
N PHE A 103 11.05 6.54 -24.11
CA PHE A 103 11.94 5.72 -24.93
C PHE A 103 11.71 6.05 -26.40
N GLY A 104 12.78 6.34 -27.15
CA GLY A 104 12.67 6.71 -28.56
C GLY A 104 11.82 7.97 -28.80
N GLY A 105 11.79 8.91 -27.85
CA GLY A 105 10.97 10.12 -27.91
C GLY A 105 9.48 9.92 -27.63
N VAL A 106 9.07 8.71 -27.24
CA VAL A 106 7.68 8.36 -26.95
C VAL A 106 7.53 8.03 -25.47
N VAL A 107 6.44 8.50 -24.85
CA VAL A 107 6.09 8.16 -23.47
C VAL A 107 5.29 6.87 -23.42
N TYR A 108 5.69 5.98 -22.53
CA TYR A 108 5.00 4.75 -22.19
C TYR A 108 4.61 4.80 -20.73
N ARG A 109 3.37 4.43 -20.40
CA ARG A 109 2.83 4.39 -19.04
C ARG A 109 2.69 2.98 -18.53
N LEU A 110 2.84 2.80 -17.22
CA LEU A 110 2.59 1.56 -16.53
C LEU A 110 1.13 1.11 -16.76
N ALA A 111 0.97 -0.13 -17.20
CA ALA A 111 -0.33 -0.70 -17.52
C ALA A 111 -1.05 -1.29 -16.30
N GLY A 112 -0.33 -1.56 -15.22
CA GLY A 112 -0.81 -2.36 -14.09
C GLY A 112 -0.98 -3.85 -14.42
N ALA A 113 -0.36 -4.30 -15.53
CA ALA A 113 -0.39 -5.69 -15.98
C ALA A 113 1.04 -6.24 -16.07
N ARG A 114 1.20 -7.51 -15.68
CA ARG A 114 2.49 -8.20 -15.74
C ARG A 114 2.51 -9.22 -16.86
N ARG A 115 3.66 -9.43 -17.48
CA ARG A 115 3.86 -10.51 -18.47
C ARG A 115 4.94 -11.49 -18.03
N PRO A 116 4.72 -12.80 -18.17
CA PRO A 116 5.75 -13.81 -17.94
C PRO A 116 6.94 -13.59 -18.87
N VAL A 117 8.14 -13.52 -18.30
CA VAL A 117 9.40 -13.40 -19.04
C VAL A 117 10.11 -14.74 -19.01
N ALA A 118 10.32 -15.32 -17.82
CA ALA A 118 11.13 -16.50 -17.53
C ALA A 118 12.60 -16.43 -18.01
N ALA A 119 12.85 -16.09 -19.28
CA ALA A 119 14.11 -15.66 -19.84
C ALA A 119 13.84 -14.66 -21.00
N PRO A 120 14.45 -13.44 -20.97
CA PRO A 120 14.22 -12.42 -21.99
C PRO A 120 15.07 -12.71 -23.24
N THR A 121 14.64 -13.68 -24.04
CA THR A 121 15.27 -14.06 -25.32
C THR A 121 14.41 -13.66 -26.52
N PRO A 122 15.02 -13.44 -27.71
CA PRO A 122 14.28 -13.18 -28.94
C PRO A 122 13.28 -14.29 -29.29
N GLU A 123 13.61 -15.54 -28.96
CA GLU A 123 12.74 -16.72 -29.16
C GLU A 123 11.41 -16.59 -28.40
N ASN A 124 11.43 -15.94 -27.23
CA ASN A 124 10.25 -15.66 -26.42
C ASN A 124 9.58 -14.33 -26.77
N GLY A 125 10.00 -13.68 -27.87
CA GLY A 125 9.44 -12.41 -28.34
C GLY A 125 9.96 -11.17 -27.60
N TYR A 126 11.01 -11.31 -26.79
CA TYR A 126 11.61 -10.22 -26.02
C TYR A 126 12.97 -9.84 -26.59
N ARG A 127 13.21 -8.54 -26.73
CA ARG A 127 14.52 -8.02 -27.12
C ARG A 127 15.01 -7.01 -26.11
N GLN A 128 16.23 -7.22 -25.63
CA GLN A 128 16.90 -6.29 -24.74
C GLN A 128 17.31 -5.04 -25.51
N THR A 129 17.05 -3.87 -24.93
CA THR A 129 17.41 -2.57 -25.53
C THR A 129 18.81 -2.11 -25.15
N GLY A 130 19.42 -2.73 -24.13
CA GLY A 130 20.69 -2.31 -23.55
C GLY A 130 20.57 -1.17 -22.54
N TYR A 131 19.36 -0.65 -22.28
CA TYR A 131 19.13 0.32 -21.22
C TYR A 131 18.81 -0.35 -19.88
N THR A 132 19.41 0.18 -18.82
CA THR A 132 19.24 -0.29 -17.44
C THR A 132 19.06 0.88 -16.46
N LEU A 133 18.32 0.64 -15.39
CA LEU A 133 18.17 1.56 -14.26
C LEU A 133 18.34 0.77 -12.96
N GLY A 134 19.54 0.81 -12.38
CA GLY A 134 19.90 -0.10 -11.29
C GLY A 134 19.73 -1.57 -11.73
N PRO A 135 18.89 -2.38 -11.05
CA PRO A 135 18.63 -3.76 -11.47
C PRO A 135 17.61 -3.89 -12.61
N LEU A 136 16.92 -2.81 -12.98
CA LEU A 136 15.87 -2.83 -13.98
C LEU A 136 16.47 -2.83 -15.39
N MET A 137 15.88 -3.63 -16.28
CA MET A 137 16.23 -3.75 -17.69
C MET A 137 15.03 -3.37 -18.54
N LEU A 138 15.27 -2.60 -19.59
CA LEU A 138 14.23 -2.24 -20.56
C LEU A 138 14.22 -3.22 -21.73
N LEU A 139 13.06 -3.83 -21.96
CA LEU A 139 12.83 -4.79 -23.03
C LEU A 139 11.77 -4.25 -23.99
N THR A 140 11.98 -4.48 -25.28
CA THR A 140 10.94 -4.33 -26.31
C THR A 140 10.28 -5.66 -26.58
N ILE A 141 8.97 -5.63 -26.87
CA ILE A 141 8.23 -6.83 -27.24
C ILE A 141 8.03 -6.83 -28.75
N GLU A 142 8.66 -7.80 -29.43
CA GLU A 142 8.64 -7.93 -30.89
C GLU A 142 7.42 -8.73 -31.38
N ASN A 143 6.87 -9.60 -30.52
CA ASN A 143 5.66 -10.35 -30.82
C ASN A 143 4.72 -10.35 -29.62
N THR A 144 3.56 -9.70 -29.76
CA THR A 144 2.49 -9.79 -28.76
C THR A 144 1.30 -10.53 -29.37
N PRO A 145 0.65 -11.46 -28.64
CA PRO A 145 -0.59 -12.10 -29.11
C PRO A 145 -1.71 -11.10 -29.44
N ALA A 146 -1.62 -9.88 -28.91
CA ALA A 146 -2.57 -8.80 -29.13
C ALA A 146 -2.22 -7.89 -30.32
N GLY A 147 -1.13 -8.14 -31.05
CA GLY A 147 -0.71 -7.33 -32.21
C GLY A 147 -0.14 -5.94 -31.88
N LEU A 148 0.11 -5.65 -30.61
CA LEU A 148 0.68 -4.40 -30.08
C LEU A 148 2.21 -4.40 -30.06
N ALA A 149 2.84 -5.11 -31.00
CA ALA A 149 4.29 -5.09 -31.13
C ALA A 149 4.74 -3.63 -31.38
N ARG A 150 5.80 -3.18 -30.68
CA ARG A 150 6.34 -1.79 -30.72
C ARG A 150 5.53 -0.70 -30.01
N ASP A 151 4.25 -0.92 -29.72
CA ASP A 151 3.45 -0.03 -28.86
C ASP A 151 3.47 -0.45 -27.39
N THR A 152 4.30 -1.44 -27.07
CA THR A 152 4.48 -1.97 -25.71
C THR A 152 5.95 -2.10 -25.35
N LEU A 153 6.26 -1.75 -24.11
CA LEU A 153 7.55 -1.98 -23.48
C LEU A 153 7.36 -2.86 -22.25
N LEU A 154 8.43 -3.52 -21.84
CA LEU A 154 8.46 -4.29 -20.60
C LEU A 154 9.66 -3.87 -19.76
N ILE A 155 9.45 -3.63 -18.47
CA ILE A 155 10.55 -3.49 -17.52
C ILE A 155 10.68 -4.78 -16.73
N TYR A 156 11.90 -5.29 -16.66
CA TYR A 156 12.22 -6.56 -16.02
C TYR A 156 13.39 -6.39 -15.05
N ASP A 157 13.30 -6.98 -13.85
CA ASP A 157 14.30 -6.84 -12.78
C ASP A 157 15.37 -7.94 -12.78
N GLY A 158 15.32 -8.88 -13.75
CA GLY A 158 16.26 -10.01 -13.84
C GLY A 158 16.05 -11.12 -12.81
N ARG A 159 15.09 -10.97 -11.88
CA ARG A 159 14.90 -11.88 -10.74
C ARG A 159 13.50 -12.47 -10.70
N SER A 160 12.51 -11.69 -11.08
CA SER A 160 11.11 -12.07 -11.11
C SER A 160 10.83 -13.02 -12.28
N LEU A 161 9.72 -13.76 -12.24
CA LEU A 161 9.29 -14.56 -13.39
C LEU A 161 8.50 -13.74 -14.41
N ALA A 162 8.14 -12.49 -14.05
CA ALA A 162 7.36 -11.59 -14.86
C ALA A 162 7.93 -10.16 -14.82
N GLY A 163 7.72 -9.42 -15.89
CA GLY A 163 8.03 -7.99 -15.97
C GLY A 163 6.76 -7.13 -15.98
N GLU A 164 6.91 -5.86 -15.67
CA GLU A 164 5.83 -4.87 -15.73
C GLU A 164 5.63 -4.39 -17.16
N LEU A 165 4.38 -4.37 -17.61
CA LEU A 165 4.00 -3.92 -18.95
C LEU A 165 3.77 -2.41 -18.97
N TYR A 166 4.29 -1.79 -20.02
CA TYR A 166 4.06 -0.38 -20.32
C TYR A 166 3.41 -0.26 -21.69
N LEU A 167 2.40 0.60 -21.78
CA LEU A 167 1.68 0.90 -23.00
C LEU A 167 2.05 2.29 -23.46
N ARG A 168 2.18 2.47 -24.77
CA ARG A 168 2.38 3.78 -25.37
C ARG A 168 1.23 4.73 -24.98
N GLU A 169 1.58 5.95 -24.59
CA GLU A 169 0.64 7.00 -24.25
C GLU A 169 0.82 8.18 -25.23
N PRO A 170 0.02 8.26 -26.30
CA PRO A 170 0.21 9.24 -27.37
C PRO A 170 -0.08 10.68 -26.92
N ASP A 171 -0.88 10.85 -25.88
CA ASP A 171 -1.32 12.16 -25.40
C ASP A 171 -0.30 12.83 -24.47
N CYS A 172 0.78 12.13 -24.11
CA CYS A 172 1.79 12.60 -23.18
C CYS A 172 3.16 12.80 -23.88
N ARG A 173 3.86 13.87 -23.52
CA ARG A 173 5.14 14.25 -24.12
C ARG A 173 6.27 14.26 -23.12
#